data_AF-A0A822B3G6-F1
#
_entry.id   AF-A0A822B3G6-F1
#
_cell.length_a   1.000
_cell.length_b   1.000
_cell.length_c   1.000
_cell.angle_alpha   90.00
_cell.angle_beta   90.00
_cell.angle_gamma   90.00
#
_symmetry.space_group_name_H-M   'P 1'
#
loop_
_entity.id
_entity.type
_entity.pdbx_description
1 polymer ?
#
loop_
_entity_poly.entity_id
_entity_poly.type
_entity_poly.pdbx_seq_one_letter_code
_entity_poly.pdbx_strand_id
1 'polypeptide(L)'
;MIDYEKKLDLDQNNLDDQSDLLIYRRINELLDIFISSLGETDQEQREYFHSLALSILKCQVTRAHLAGRLLMILAQNKEDLEEILIIFQQYLSPVYFEYILVKLASYLGDNNGSCPFVQQLSIDEKFHLALWFINEKDQPLFVFDLLKNQVFNKASVDKQQCQVLLRQMRQSSNLILRQQVLEYAIPWRPDGTLYADDT
;
A
#
# COMPACT_ATOMS: atom_id res chain seq x y z
N MET A 1 -6.92 16.53 2.34
CA MET A 1 -6.75 15.10 2.66
C MET A 1 -7.19 14.79 4.10
N ILE A 2 -6.69 15.50 5.12
CA ILE A 2 -7.19 15.47 6.51
C ILE A 2 -8.72 15.74 6.59
N ASP A 3 -9.25 16.59 5.70
CA ASP A 3 -10.69 16.88 5.66
C ASP A 3 -11.57 15.74 5.16
N TYR A 4 -11.04 14.75 4.42
CA TYR A 4 -11.87 13.68 3.85
C TYR A 4 -12.11 12.54 4.86
N GLU A 5 -11.07 12.15 5.61
CA GLU A 5 -11.23 11.22 6.74
C GLU A 5 -12.14 11.81 7.80
N LYS A 6 -11.92 13.07 8.20
CA LYS A 6 -12.79 13.77 9.16
C LYS A 6 -14.24 13.86 8.71
N LYS A 7 -14.48 14.09 7.42
CA LYS A 7 -15.83 14.15 6.86
C LYS A 7 -16.51 12.79 6.85
N LEU A 8 -15.80 11.71 6.49
CA LEU A 8 -16.32 10.34 6.59
C LEU A 8 -16.58 9.93 8.04
N ASP A 9 -15.69 10.29 8.97
CA ASP A 9 -15.87 10.02 10.40
C ASP A 9 -17.07 10.76 10.99
N LEU A 10 -17.33 11.99 10.53
CA LEU A 10 -18.54 12.73 10.89
C LEU A 10 -19.80 12.11 10.25
N ASP A 11 -19.75 11.84 8.95
CA ASP A 11 -20.91 11.44 8.15
C ASP A 11 -21.31 9.96 8.35
N GLN A 12 -20.36 9.08 8.70
CA GLN A 12 -20.59 7.63 8.81
C GLN A 12 -20.44 7.08 10.23
N ASN A 13 -19.65 7.71 11.10
CA ASN A 13 -19.35 7.18 12.43
C ASN A 13 -19.88 8.04 13.58
N ASN A 14 -20.51 9.20 13.32
CA ASN A 14 -21.00 10.16 14.32
C ASN A 14 -19.94 10.57 15.36
N LEU A 15 -18.67 10.66 14.96
CA LEU A 15 -17.57 11.05 15.85
C LEU A 15 -17.54 12.59 15.96
N ASP A 16 -18.28 13.12 16.94
CA ASP A 16 -18.46 14.55 17.24
C ASP A 16 -17.35 15.10 18.16
N ASP A 17 -16.82 14.26 19.07
CA ASP A 17 -16.21 14.79 20.29
C ASP A 17 -14.68 14.58 20.38
N GLN A 18 -13.97 15.50 21.06
CA GLN A 18 -12.51 15.45 21.25
C GLN A 18 -12.03 14.21 22.02
N SER A 19 -12.93 13.59 22.78
CA SER A 19 -12.72 12.35 23.52
C SER A 19 -12.59 11.12 22.59
N ASP A 20 -13.34 11.09 21.49
CA ASP A 20 -13.30 10.02 20.49
C ASP A 20 -11.98 10.02 19.69
N LEU A 21 -11.43 11.20 19.43
CA LEU A 21 -10.10 11.39 18.82
C LEU A 21 -8.96 10.81 19.67
N LEU A 22 -9.08 10.86 20.99
CA LEU A 22 -8.12 10.29 21.93
C LEU A 22 -8.17 8.76 21.94
N ILE A 23 -9.39 8.20 21.96
CA ILE A 23 -9.59 6.74 21.82
C ILE A 23 -9.07 6.26 20.46
N TYR A 24 -9.32 7.03 19.40
CA TYR A 24 -8.85 6.77 18.04
C TYR A 24 -7.32 6.69 17.96
N ARG A 25 -6.61 7.70 18.49
CA ARG A 25 -5.14 7.69 18.54
C ARG A 25 -4.61 6.49 19.32
N ARG A 26 -5.24 6.16 20.44
CA ARG A 26 -4.80 5.05 21.29
C ARG A 26 -4.98 3.69 20.63
N ILE A 27 -6.05 3.51 19.84
CA ILE A 27 -6.23 2.29 19.04
C ILE A 27 -5.20 2.19 17.92
N ASN A 28 -4.87 3.31 17.26
CA ASN A 28 -3.79 3.33 16.28
C ASN A 28 -2.43 2.99 16.89
N GLU A 29 -2.09 3.60 18.03
CA GLU A 29 -0.86 3.31 18.77
C GLU A 29 -0.79 1.83 19.18
N LEU A 30 -1.89 1.28 19.70
CA LEU A 30 -1.94 -0.13 20.08
C LEU A 30 -1.80 -1.06 18.87
N LEU A 31 -2.44 -0.73 17.74
CA LEU A 31 -2.30 -1.50 16.51
C LEU A 31 -0.90 -1.38 15.91
N ASP A 32 -0.25 -0.22 15.97
CA ASP A 32 1.13 -0.04 15.53
C ASP A 32 2.11 -0.84 16.40
N ILE A 33 1.94 -0.79 17.73
CA ILE A 33 2.71 -1.63 18.67
C ILE A 33 2.48 -3.11 18.33
N PHE A 34 1.24 -3.49 18.11
CA PHE A 34 0.86 -4.87 17.81
C PHE A 34 1.50 -5.36 16.50
N ILE A 35 1.36 -4.57 15.43
CA ILE A 35 2.01 -4.75 14.12
C ILE A 35 3.52 -4.90 14.27
N SER A 36 4.16 -4.02 15.05
CA SER A 36 5.62 -4.06 15.24
C SER A 36 6.09 -5.28 16.04
N SER A 37 5.20 -5.89 16.82
CA SER A 37 5.48 -7.07 17.66
C SER A 37 5.16 -8.40 16.99
N LEU A 38 4.54 -8.38 15.81
CA LEU A 38 4.22 -9.58 15.04
C LEU A 38 5.51 -10.18 14.46
N GLY A 39 6.00 -11.24 15.10
CA GLY A 39 7.05 -12.13 14.57
C GLY A 39 6.49 -13.14 13.56
N GLU A 40 7.10 -14.33 13.49
CA GLU A 40 6.54 -15.43 12.69
C GLU A 40 5.18 -15.88 13.28
N THR A 41 4.08 -15.43 12.68
CA THR A 41 2.73 -15.88 13.03
C THR A 41 2.42 -17.26 12.49
N ASP A 42 1.91 -18.14 13.36
CA ASP A 42 1.36 -19.43 12.95
C ASP A 42 0.01 -19.28 12.22
N GLN A 43 -0.50 -20.38 11.66
CA GLN A 43 -1.74 -20.38 10.87
C GLN A 43 -2.98 -19.98 11.69
N GLU A 44 -3.07 -20.39 12.96
CA GLU A 44 -4.22 -20.11 13.81
C GLU A 44 -4.29 -18.61 14.16
N GLN A 45 -3.14 -18.00 14.45
CA GLN A 45 -3.01 -16.56 14.66
C GLN A 45 -3.37 -15.78 13.40
N ARG A 46 -2.96 -16.24 12.21
CA ARG A 46 -3.34 -15.62 10.93
C ARG A 46 -4.85 -15.59 10.73
N GLU A 47 -5.54 -16.70 10.96
CA GLU A 47 -7.00 -16.80 10.83
C GLU A 47 -7.72 -15.86 11.82
N TYR A 48 -7.19 -15.74 13.03
CA TYR A 48 -7.69 -14.79 14.01
C TYR A 48 -7.53 -13.33 13.54
N PHE A 49 -6.35 -12.94 13.06
CA PHE A 49 -6.12 -11.58 12.56
C PHE A 49 -6.90 -11.25 11.30
N HIS A 50 -7.06 -12.23 10.41
CA HIS A 50 -7.93 -12.08 9.26
C HIS A 50 -9.37 -11.80 9.70
N SER A 51 -9.89 -12.57 10.66
CA SER A 51 -11.22 -12.37 11.24
C SER A 51 -11.36 -11.00 11.93
N LEU A 52 -10.31 -10.53 12.61
CA LEU A 52 -10.26 -9.20 13.21
C LEU A 52 -10.31 -8.10 12.14
N ALA A 53 -9.50 -8.18 11.09
CA ALA A 53 -9.47 -7.22 10.00
C ALA A 53 -10.85 -7.11 9.31
N LEU A 54 -11.49 -8.25 9.04
CA LEU A 54 -12.85 -8.28 8.49
C LEU A 54 -13.88 -7.64 9.44
N SER A 55 -13.74 -7.86 10.75
CA SER A 55 -14.60 -7.24 11.75
C SER A 55 -14.41 -5.72 11.80
N ILE A 56 -13.17 -5.23 11.69
CA ILE A 56 -12.86 -3.81 11.59
C ILE A 56 -13.54 -3.21 10.35
N LEU A 57 -13.41 -3.84 9.18
CA LEU A 57 -14.02 -3.35 7.93
C LEU A 57 -15.56 -3.29 8.01
N LYS A 58 -16.18 -4.28 8.66
CA LYS A 58 -17.64 -4.33 8.84
C LYS A 58 -18.17 -3.29 9.82
N CYS A 59 -17.44 -3.04 10.91
CA CYS A 59 -17.90 -2.17 11.98
C CYS A 59 -17.52 -0.70 11.74
N GLN A 60 -16.34 -0.42 11.20
CA GLN A 60 -15.79 0.92 11.04
C GLN A 60 -14.94 1.03 9.77
N VAL A 61 -15.62 1.35 8.68
CA VAL A 61 -15.01 1.49 7.35
C VAL A 61 -13.83 2.47 7.35
N THR A 62 -13.86 3.53 8.17
CA THR A 62 -12.77 4.54 8.21
C THR A 62 -11.43 3.99 8.72
N ARG A 63 -11.44 2.79 9.32
CA ARG A 63 -10.24 2.07 9.79
C ARG A 63 -9.71 1.05 8.79
N ALA A 64 -10.21 1.06 7.56
CA ALA A 64 -9.80 0.13 6.52
C ALA A 64 -8.27 0.12 6.32
N HIS A 65 -7.60 1.27 6.37
CA HIS A 65 -6.13 1.33 6.22
C HIS A 65 -5.37 0.50 7.29
N LEU A 66 -5.88 0.41 8.52
CA LEU A 66 -5.29 -0.39 9.59
C LEU A 66 -5.52 -1.89 9.35
N ALA A 67 -6.75 -2.25 8.97
CA ALA A 67 -7.08 -3.61 8.58
C ALA A 67 -6.19 -4.07 7.42
N GLY A 68 -5.91 -3.19 6.45
CA GLY A 68 -5.09 -3.51 5.28
C GLY A 68 -3.63 -3.70 5.67
N ARG A 69 -3.08 -2.85 6.55
CA ARG A 69 -1.73 -3.05 7.12
C ARG A 69 -1.63 -4.37 7.88
N LEU A 70 -2.61 -4.68 8.73
CA LEU A 70 -2.66 -5.94 9.46
C LEU A 70 -2.63 -7.14 8.50
N LEU A 71 -3.48 -7.13 7.47
CA LEU A 71 -3.52 -8.21 6.49
C LEU A 71 -2.23 -8.31 5.67
N MET A 72 -1.61 -7.19 5.30
CA MET A 72 -0.36 -7.17 4.53
C MET A 72 0.84 -7.77 5.29
N ILE A 73 0.82 -7.76 6.63
CA ILE A 73 1.84 -8.44 7.45
C ILE A 73 1.69 -9.95 7.36
N LEU A 74 0.46 -10.44 7.25
CA LEU A 74 0.14 -11.86 7.18
C LEU A 74 0.29 -12.43 5.77
N ALA A 75 0.36 -11.56 4.75
CA ALA A 75 0.53 -11.96 3.37
C ALA A 75 1.87 -12.72 3.21
N GLN A 76 1.79 -13.91 2.63
CA GLN A 76 2.91 -14.81 2.40
C GLN A 76 3.25 -14.95 0.91
N ASN A 77 2.31 -14.59 0.05
CA ASN A 77 2.44 -14.69 -1.40
C ASN A 77 1.69 -13.53 -2.10
N LYS A 78 1.76 -13.51 -3.43
CA LYS A 78 1.13 -12.45 -4.24
C LYS A 78 -0.38 -12.60 -4.30
N GLU A 79 -0.91 -13.82 -4.20
CA GLU A 79 -2.34 -14.11 -4.18
C GLU A 79 -2.98 -13.56 -2.90
N ASP A 80 -2.31 -13.65 -1.74
CA ASP A 80 -2.76 -13.05 -0.48
C ASP A 80 -2.88 -11.53 -0.61
N LEU A 81 -1.91 -10.87 -1.28
CA LEU A 81 -1.97 -9.44 -1.54
C LEU A 81 -3.15 -9.06 -2.44
N GLU A 82 -3.46 -9.86 -3.46
CA GLU A 82 -4.64 -9.66 -4.29
C GLU A 82 -5.94 -9.85 -3.48
N GLU A 83 -6.01 -10.89 -2.65
CA GLU A 83 -7.18 -11.18 -1.82
C GLU A 83 -7.50 -9.99 -0.90
N ILE A 84 -6.48 -9.34 -0.34
CA ILE A 84 -6.64 -8.10 0.43
C ILE A 84 -7.33 -7.03 -0.42
N LEU A 85 -6.90 -6.80 -1.66
CA LEU A 85 -7.54 -5.79 -2.51
C LEU A 85 -9.00 -6.15 -2.83
N ILE A 86 -9.29 -7.43 -3.09
CA ILE A 86 -10.63 -7.93 -3.36
C ILE A 86 -11.55 -7.69 -2.16
N ILE A 87 -11.10 -8.02 -0.95
CA ILE A 87 -11.84 -7.75 0.29
C ILE A 87 -12.17 -6.26 0.36
N PHE A 88 -11.20 -5.39 0.16
CA PHE A 88 -11.41 -3.96 0.27
C PHE A 88 -12.39 -3.42 -0.78
N GLN A 89 -12.35 -3.92 -2.01
CA GLN A 89 -13.33 -3.55 -3.05
C GLN A 89 -14.76 -3.96 -2.68
N GLN A 90 -14.95 -5.05 -1.91
CA GLN A 90 -16.27 -5.50 -1.49
C GLN A 90 -16.87 -4.63 -0.37
N TYR A 91 -16.04 -4.11 0.54
CA TYR A 91 -16.51 -3.38 1.72
C TYR A 91 -16.45 -1.86 1.57
N LEU A 92 -15.68 -1.33 0.61
CA LEU A 92 -15.44 0.10 0.48
C LEU A 92 -16.10 0.69 -0.78
N SER A 93 -16.56 1.93 -0.68
CA SER A 93 -16.96 2.70 -1.87
C SER A 93 -15.76 2.91 -2.81
N PRO A 94 -15.95 3.05 -4.14
CA PRO A 94 -14.83 3.20 -5.08
C PRO A 94 -13.87 4.35 -4.75
N VAL A 95 -14.41 5.51 -4.36
CA VAL A 95 -13.61 6.68 -3.99
C VAL A 95 -12.76 6.42 -2.75
N TYR A 96 -13.32 5.73 -1.75
CA TYR A 96 -12.59 5.43 -0.53
C TYR A 96 -11.62 4.26 -0.73
N PHE A 97 -11.94 3.31 -1.59
CA PHE A 97 -11.03 2.24 -1.99
C PHE A 97 -9.75 2.80 -2.63
N GLU A 98 -9.86 3.75 -3.57
CA GLU A 98 -8.70 4.43 -4.16
C GLU A 98 -7.84 5.13 -3.10
N TYR A 99 -8.47 5.78 -2.12
CA TYR A 99 -7.75 6.39 -1.00
C TYR A 99 -6.97 5.35 -0.19
N ILE A 100 -7.59 4.20 0.10
CA ILE A 100 -6.93 3.11 0.81
C ILE A 100 -5.81 2.49 -0.02
N LEU A 101 -5.98 2.33 -1.34
CA LEU A 101 -4.93 1.84 -2.22
C LEU A 101 -3.66 2.69 -2.11
N VAL A 102 -3.78 4.02 -2.08
CA VAL A 102 -2.63 4.91 -1.90
C VAL A 102 -1.93 4.66 -0.55
N LYS A 103 -2.70 4.47 0.52
CA LYS A 103 -2.14 4.18 1.86
C LYS A 103 -1.41 2.84 1.89
N LEU A 104 -2.00 1.79 1.30
CA LEU A 104 -1.39 0.47 1.28
C LEU A 104 -0.20 0.41 0.33
N ALA A 105 -0.21 1.15 -0.79
CA ALA A 105 0.93 1.29 -1.68
C ALA A 105 2.13 1.90 -0.97
N SER A 106 1.91 2.99 -0.22
CA SER A 106 2.95 3.62 0.58
C SER A 106 3.52 2.67 1.62
N TYR A 107 2.68 1.83 2.23
CA TYR A 107 3.14 0.79 3.14
C TYR A 107 3.99 -0.24 2.38
N LEU A 108 3.48 -0.82 1.29
CA LEU A 108 4.21 -1.79 0.45
C LEU A 108 5.58 -1.28 0.00
N GLY A 109 5.69 0.02 -0.30
CA GLY A 109 6.92 0.68 -0.74
C GLY A 109 7.90 1.06 0.36
N ASP A 110 7.57 0.91 1.65
CA ASP A 110 8.49 1.21 2.76
C ASP A 110 9.62 0.17 2.87
N ASN A 111 10.86 0.64 3.03
CA ASN A 111 12.04 -0.21 3.19
C ASN A 111 12.13 -0.86 4.59
N ASN A 112 11.37 -0.38 5.57
CA ASN A 112 11.53 -0.74 6.98
C ASN A 112 10.56 -1.83 7.49
N GLY A 113 10.27 -2.85 6.67
CA GLY A 113 9.56 -4.05 7.17
C GLY A 113 8.03 -4.01 7.07
N SER A 114 7.48 -3.31 6.07
CA SER A 114 6.03 -3.18 5.90
C SER A 114 5.30 -4.49 5.57
N CYS A 115 5.73 -5.22 4.53
CA CYS A 115 5.15 -6.51 4.17
C CYS A 115 6.25 -7.57 4.15
N PRO A 116 6.31 -8.49 5.12
CA PRO A 116 7.38 -9.49 5.24
C PRO A 116 7.63 -10.28 3.96
N PHE A 117 6.56 -10.71 3.28
CA PHE A 117 6.65 -11.37 1.98
C PHE A 117 7.41 -10.52 0.95
N VAL A 118 7.01 -9.27 0.76
CA VAL A 118 7.65 -8.38 -0.23
C VAL A 118 9.09 -8.04 0.16
N GLN A 119 9.41 -7.95 1.45
CA GLN A 119 10.78 -7.70 1.89
C GLN A 119 11.74 -8.83 1.54
N GLN A 120 11.26 -10.07 1.49
CA GLN A 120 12.07 -11.24 1.14
C GLN A 120 12.34 -11.36 -0.36
N LEU A 121 11.58 -10.65 -1.20
CA LEU A 121 11.74 -10.69 -2.65
C LEU A 121 13.02 -9.97 -3.10
N SER A 122 13.70 -10.57 -4.06
CA SER A 122 14.74 -9.90 -4.85
C SER A 122 14.17 -8.73 -5.65
N ILE A 123 15.05 -7.87 -6.16
CA ILE A 123 14.63 -6.70 -6.96
C ILE A 123 13.86 -7.13 -8.22
N ASP A 124 14.30 -8.20 -8.88
CA ASP A 124 13.64 -8.73 -10.08
C ASP A 124 12.27 -9.33 -9.73
N GLU A 125 12.15 -10.05 -8.61
CA GLU A 125 10.87 -10.56 -8.13
C GLU A 125 9.90 -9.43 -7.74
N LYS A 126 10.38 -8.36 -7.10
CA LYS A 126 9.58 -7.15 -6.82
C LYS A 126 9.08 -6.49 -8.11
N PHE A 127 9.93 -6.44 -9.14
CA PHE A 127 9.54 -5.92 -10.44
C PHE A 127 8.48 -6.79 -11.10
N HIS A 128 8.64 -8.12 -11.08
CA HIS A 128 7.64 -9.06 -11.61
C HIS A 128 6.30 -9.01 -10.84
N LEU A 129 6.35 -8.90 -9.51
CA LEU A 129 5.15 -8.68 -8.68
C LEU A 129 4.42 -7.41 -9.13
N ALA A 130 5.14 -6.31 -9.35
CA ALA A 130 4.53 -5.07 -9.80
C ALA A 130 3.93 -5.21 -11.21
N LEU A 131 4.64 -5.85 -12.14
CA LEU A 131 4.10 -6.11 -13.49
C LEU A 131 2.82 -6.95 -13.45
N TRP A 132 2.74 -7.92 -12.54
CA TRP A 132 1.54 -8.71 -12.34
C TRP A 132 0.35 -7.85 -11.91
N PHE A 133 0.52 -6.99 -10.90
CA PHE A 133 -0.54 -6.07 -10.48
C PHE A 133 -0.94 -5.04 -11.55
N ILE A 134 0.03 -4.58 -12.35
CA ILE A 134 -0.23 -3.59 -13.41
C ILE A 134 -0.96 -4.22 -14.59
N ASN A 135 -0.48 -5.36 -15.09
CA ASN A 135 -0.94 -5.92 -16.37
C ASN A 135 -2.07 -6.94 -16.19
N GLU A 136 -2.05 -7.75 -15.13
CA GLU A 136 -3.03 -8.80 -14.93
C GLU A 136 -4.19 -8.37 -14.02
N LYS A 137 -3.93 -7.49 -13.04
CA LYS A 137 -4.94 -7.08 -12.05
C LYS A 137 -5.50 -5.68 -12.25
N ASP A 138 -4.91 -4.89 -13.15
CA ASP A 138 -5.27 -3.49 -13.36
C ASP A 138 -5.29 -2.67 -12.06
N GLN A 139 -4.31 -2.93 -11.18
CA GLN A 139 -4.08 -2.20 -9.92
C GLN A 139 -2.71 -1.50 -9.89
N PRO A 140 -2.37 -0.68 -10.89
CA PRO A 140 -1.05 -0.05 -10.96
C PRO A 140 -0.77 0.91 -9.79
N LEU A 141 -1.80 1.52 -9.20
CA LEU A 141 -1.67 2.42 -8.05
C LEU A 141 -1.12 1.70 -6.81
N PHE A 142 -1.50 0.44 -6.61
CA PHE A 142 -1.12 -0.34 -5.43
C PHE A 142 0.39 -0.60 -5.33
N VAL A 143 1.06 -0.71 -6.47
CA VAL A 143 2.49 -1.09 -6.56
C VAL A 143 3.41 0.06 -6.95
N PHE A 144 2.87 1.27 -7.15
CA PHE A 144 3.68 2.38 -7.62
C PHE A 144 4.76 2.78 -6.61
N ASP A 145 4.43 2.90 -5.33
CA ASP A 145 5.42 3.25 -4.29
C ASP A 145 6.46 2.13 -4.07
N LEU A 146 6.08 0.85 -4.27
CA LEU A 146 7.04 -0.27 -4.31
C LEU A 146 8.08 -0.07 -5.41
N LEU A 147 7.63 0.19 -6.64
CA LEU A 147 8.51 0.42 -7.78
C LEU A 147 9.40 1.64 -7.56
N LYS A 148 8.78 2.76 -7.18
CA LYS A 148 9.43 4.05 -6.94
C LYS A 148 10.53 3.97 -5.89
N ASN A 149 10.26 3.35 -4.75
CA ASN A 149 11.15 3.42 -3.59
C ASN A 149 12.17 2.27 -3.57
N GLN A 150 11.78 1.09 -4.06
CA GLN A 150 12.57 -0.13 -3.87
C GLN A 150 13.18 -0.68 -5.15
N VAL A 151 12.61 -0.37 -6.32
CA VAL A 151 13.04 -0.96 -7.60
C VAL A 151 13.79 0.05 -8.47
N PHE A 152 13.17 1.18 -8.82
CA PHE A 152 13.73 2.12 -9.80
C PHE A 152 15.08 2.73 -9.39
N ASN A 153 15.35 2.86 -8.10
CA ASN A 153 16.62 3.40 -7.62
C ASN A 153 17.77 2.38 -7.65
N LYS A 154 17.54 1.12 -8.03
CA LYS A 154 18.54 0.05 -7.97
C LYS A 154 19.30 -0.10 -9.28
N ALA A 155 20.62 -0.28 -9.18
CA ALA A 155 21.51 -0.35 -10.33
C ALA A 155 21.31 -1.59 -11.21
N SER A 156 20.80 -2.69 -10.65
CA SER A 156 20.62 -3.99 -11.33
C SER A 156 19.40 -4.04 -12.25
N VAL A 157 18.51 -3.06 -12.20
CA VAL A 157 17.23 -3.10 -12.91
C VAL A 157 17.39 -2.69 -14.37
N ASP A 158 16.64 -3.36 -15.27
CA ASP A 158 16.53 -2.97 -16.67
C ASP A 158 15.81 -1.61 -16.80
N LYS A 159 16.62 -0.57 -17.04
CA LYS A 159 16.15 0.82 -17.15
C LYS A 159 15.28 1.04 -18.38
N GLN A 160 15.47 0.29 -19.46
CA GLN A 160 14.59 0.43 -20.62
C GLN A 160 13.18 -0.06 -20.28
N GLN A 161 13.08 -1.21 -19.61
CA GLN A 161 11.79 -1.73 -19.14
C GLN A 161 11.11 -0.75 -18.17
N CYS A 162 11.84 -0.18 -17.21
CA CYS A 162 11.24 0.79 -16.30
C CYS A 162 10.80 2.08 -17.00
N GLN A 163 11.54 2.58 -17.99
CA GLN A 163 11.13 3.74 -18.77
C GLN A 163 9.84 3.47 -19.56
N VAL A 164 9.71 2.28 -20.16
CA VAL A 164 8.47 1.86 -20.83
C VAL A 164 7.31 1.84 -19.83
N LEU A 165 7.52 1.25 -18.66
CA LEU A 165 6.50 1.16 -17.62
C LEU A 165 6.07 2.55 -17.11
N LEU A 166 7.02 3.45 -16.83
CA LEU A 166 6.73 4.83 -16.44
C LEU A 166 5.93 5.58 -17.52
N ARG A 167 6.25 5.38 -18.81
CA ARG A 167 5.48 5.98 -19.92
C ARG A 167 4.05 5.44 -19.96
N GLN A 168 3.86 4.13 -19.79
CA GLN A 168 2.54 3.50 -19.71
C GLN A 168 1.73 4.09 -18.55
N MET A 169 2.31 4.20 -17.35
CA MET A 169 1.60 4.76 -16.18
C MET A 169 1.24 6.25 -16.37
N ARG A 170 2.09 7.04 -17.03
CA ARG A 170 1.78 8.45 -17.38
C ARG A 170 0.59 8.59 -18.33
N GLN A 171 0.28 7.54 -19.09
CA GLN A 171 -0.87 7.49 -19.99
C GLN A 171 -2.10 6.85 -19.35
N SER A 172 -2.02 6.43 -18.08
CA SER A 172 -3.14 5.83 -17.37
C SER A 172 -4.34 6.76 -17.30
N SER A 173 -5.54 6.17 -17.39
CA SER A 173 -6.82 6.82 -17.13
C SER A 173 -7.01 7.15 -15.64
N ASN A 174 -6.29 6.46 -14.74
CA ASN A 174 -6.31 6.75 -13.32
C ASN A 174 -5.55 8.08 -13.05
N LEU A 175 -6.31 9.12 -12.71
CA LEU A 175 -5.77 10.47 -12.51
C LEU A 175 -4.78 10.55 -11.35
N ILE A 176 -5.04 9.80 -10.26
CA ILE A 176 -4.19 9.77 -9.07
C ILE A 176 -2.82 9.18 -9.42
N LEU A 177 -2.81 8.01 -10.06
CA LEU A 177 -1.59 7.37 -10.52
C LEU A 177 -0.82 8.30 -11.47
N ARG A 178 -1.50 8.85 -12.48
CA ARG A 178 -0.88 9.72 -13.47
C ARG A 178 -0.21 10.93 -12.80
N GLN A 179 -0.89 11.54 -11.83
CA GLN A 179 -0.32 12.65 -11.06
C GLN A 179 0.94 12.21 -10.30
N GLN A 180 0.88 11.11 -9.53
CA GLN A 180 2.02 10.60 -8.78
C GLN A 180 3.23 10.28 -9.67
N VAL A 181 3.00 9.73 -10.87
CA VAL A 181 4.07 9.38 -11.81
C VAL A 181 4.66 10.60 -12.51
N LEU A 182 3.87 11.66 -12.72
CA LEU A 182 4.36 12.93 -13.26
C LEU A 182 5.20 13.71 -12.25
N GLU A 183 4.85 13.63 -10.96
CA GLU A 183 5.59 14.23 -9.85
C GLU A 183 6.88 13.45 -9.51
N TYR A 184 6.97 12.18 -9.89
CA TYR A 184 8.16 11.37 -9.67
C TYR A 184 9.33 11.79 -10.57
N ALA A 185 10.40 12.27 -9.94
CA ALA A 185 11.68 12.53 -10.60
C ALA A 185 12.41 11.22 -10.88
N ILE A 186 12.73 10.99 -12.15
CA ILE A 186 13.48 9.80 -12.57
C ILE A 186 14.91 9.90 -12.00
N PRO A 187 15.38 8.89 -11.24
CA PRO A 187 16.69 8.92 -10.57
C PRO A 187 17.85 8.65 -11.55
N TRP A 188 17.57 8.45 -12.84
CA TRP A 188 18.56 8.16 -13.87
C TRP A 188 18.83 9.37 -14.75
N ARG A 189 20.11 9.54 -15.09
CA ARG A 189 20.57 10.41 -16.17
C ARG A 189 20.10 9.92 -17.54
N PRO A 190 20.12 10.78 -18.58
CA PRO A 190 19.77 10.39 -19.95
C PRO A 190 20.63 9.24 -20.52
N ASP A 191 21.85 9.09 -20.03
CA ASP A 191 22.78 7.99 -20.38
C ASP A 191 22.48 6.69 -19.63
N GLY A 192 21.44 6.69 -18.78
CA GLY A 192 21.04 5.55 -17.99
C GLY A 192 21.88 5.32 -16.74
N THR A 193 22.77 6.22 -16.32
CA THR A 193 23.46 6.12 -15.02
C THR A 193 22.60 6.71 -13.89
N LEU A 194 22.79 6.30 -12.64
CA LEU A 194 22.12 6.97 -11.51
C LEU A 194 22.71 8.37 -11.32
N TYR A 195 21.90 9.34 -10.91
CA TYR A 195 22.47 10.52 -10.25
C TYR A 195 23.22 10.01 -9.01
N ALA A 196 24.47 10.46 -8.83
CA ALA A 196 25.19 10.14 -7.59
C ALA A 196 24.35 10.68 -6.42
N ASP A 197 24.16 9.87 -5.38
CA ASP A 197 23.61 10.36 -4.13
C ASP A 197 24.56 11.45 -3.62
N ASP A 198 24.13 12.70 -3.70
CA ASP A 198 24.75 13.75 -2.90
C ASP A 198 24.31 13.49 -1.46
N THR A 199 25.20 12.83 -0.70
CA THR A 199 25.18 12.51 0.75
C THR A 199 24.44 11.26 1.23
#